data_AF-A0A7K5FYU9-F1
#
_entry.id   AF-A0A7K5FYU9-F1
#
_cell.length_a   1.000
_cell.length_b   1.000
_cell.length_c   1.000
_cell.angle_alpha   90.00
_cell.angle_beta   90.00
_cell.angle_gamma   90.00
#
_symmetry.space_group_name_H-M   'P 1'
#
loop_
_entity.id
_entity.type
_entity.pdbx_description
1 polymer ?
#
loop_
_entity_poly.entity_id
_entity_poly.type
_entity_poly.pdbx_seq_one_letter_code
_entity_poly.pdbx_strand_id
1 'polypeptide(L)'
;MDATTDKDPQVQEQIYTALCFLGDSEPEEILHCCDEYLRQHDKLAYPHRVIILKAMETVVKNNIALLDKSTAKEVIRDWQEAASSVLVAVGQRFINKVMEEVLTKFQPGILPHYFVLQTFANLSVSNGEP
;
A
#
# COMPACT_ATOMS: atom_id res chain seq x y z
N MET A 1 2.97 -14.76 -13.85
CA MET A 1 1.82 -13.89 -13.48
C MET A 1 1.52 -12.99 -14.68
N ASP A 2 1.11 -13.59 -15.80
CA ASP A 2 1.08 -12.91 -17.12
C ASP A 2 -0.34 -12.74 -17.69
N ALA A 3 -1.36 -12.68 -16.83
CA ALA A 3 -2.74 -12.47 -17.24
C ALA A 3 -3.20 -11.00 -17.11
N THR A 4 -2.27 -10.04 -17.04
CA THR A 4 -2.53 -8.66 -16.57
C THR A 4 -2.98 -7.65 -17.62
N THR A 5 -3.57 -8.10 -18.74
CA THR A 5 -4.20 -7.21 -19.73
C THR A 5 -5.72 -7.27 -19.79
N ASP A 6 -6.38 -8.16 -19.03
CA ASP A 6 -7.82 -8.31 -19.12
C ASP A 6 -8.59 -7.30 -18.24
N LYS A 7 -9.66 -6.73 -18.79
CA LYS A 7 -10.54 -5.74 -18.13
C LYS A 7 -11.68 -6.40 -17.36
N ASP A 8 -11.74 -7.72 -17.35
CA ASP A 8 -12.79 -8.49 -16.70
C ASP A 8 -12.76 -8.30 -15.16
N PRO A 9 -13.85 -7.78 -14.56
CA PRO A 9 -13.99 -7.66 -13.10
C PRO A 9 -13.78 -8.99 -12.36
N GLN A 10 -14.08 -10.13 -12.99
CA GLN A 10 -13.90 -11.45 -12.40
C GLN A 10 -12.41 -11.81 -12.25
N VAL A 11 -11.58 -11.46 -13.23
CA VAL A 11 -10.12 -11.66 -13.16
C VAL A 11 -9.52 -10.77 -12.07
N GLN A 12 -10.04 -9.55 -11.94
CA GLN A 12 -9.64 -8.60 -10.90
C GLN A 12 -9.93 -9.13 -9.48
N GLU A 13 -11.13 -9.67 -9.28
CA GLU A 13 -11.54 -10.28 -8.01
C GLU A 13 -10.73 -11.53 -7.67
N GLN A 14 -10.40 -12.35 -8.67
CA GLN A 14 -9.54 -13.53 -8.49
C GLN A 14 -8.12 -13.13 -8.07
N ILE A 15 -7.54 -12.10 -8.68
CA ILE A 15 -6.22 -11.59 -8.29
C ILE A 15 -6.25 -11.11 -6.84
N TYR A 16 -7.24 -10.28 -6.48
CA TYR A 16 -7.41 -9.81 -5.12
C TYR A 16 -7.52 -10.96 -4.11
N THR A 17 -8.42 -11.92 -4.38
CA THR A 17 -8.69 -13.05 -3.49
C THR A 17 -7.46 -13.94 -3.32
N ALA A 18 -6.74 -14.22 -4.41
CA ALA A 18 -5.52 -15.02 -4.36
C ALA A 18 -4.41 -14.33 -3.54
N LEU A 19 -4.20 -13.02 -3.74
CA LEU A 19 -3.21 -12.27 -2.98
C LEU A 19 -3.53 -12.23 -1.48
N CYS A 20 -4.80 -12.01 -1.12
CA CYS A 20 -5.23 -12.07 0.27
C CYS A 20 -5.02 -13.45 0.89
N PHE A 21 -5.43 -14.52 0.18
CA PHE A 21 -5.27 -15.90 0.66
C PHE A 21 -3.80 -16.27 0.91
N LEU A 22 -2.90 -15.89 0.00
CA LEU A 22 -1.47 -16.13 0.18
C LEU A 22 -0.91 -15.27 1.33
N GLY A 23 -1.34 -14.01 1.42
CA GLY A 23 -0.89 -13.08 2.45
C GLY A 23 -1.34 -13.45 3.87
N ASP A 24 -2.34 -14.30 4.03
CA ASP A 24 -2.72 -14.85 5.33
C ASP A 24 -1.66 -15.85 5.88
N SER A 25 -0.91 -16.51 5.00
CA SER A 25 0.17 -17.43 5.39
C SER A 25 1.54 -16.77 5.39
N GLU A 26 1.82 -15.95 4.37
CA GLU A 26 3.14 -15.36 4.11
C GLU A 26 3.02 -13.85 3.83
N PRO A 27 2.64 -13.03 4.83
CA PRO A 27 2.33 -11.62 4.61
C PRO A 27 3.53 -10.80 4.13
N GLU A 28 4.73 -11.04 4.67
CA GLU A 28 5.93 -10.29 4.29
C GLU A 28 6.36 -10.57 2.85
N GLU A 29 6.38 -11.85 2.45
CA GLU A 29 6.75 -12.26 1.10
C GLU A 29 5.76 -11.76 0.05
N ILE A 30 4.45 -11.79 0.37
CA ILE A 30 3.42 -11.26 -0.53
C ILE A 30 3.52 -9.75 -0.68
N LEU A 31 3.80 -9.00 0.40
CA LEU A 31 4.00 -7.56 0.32
C LEU A 31 5.25 -7.21 -0.51
N HIS A 32 6.35 -7.95 -0.33
CA HIS A 32 7.56 -7.80 -1.14
C HIS A 32 7.29 -8.09 -2.62
N CYS A 33 6.64 -9.22 -2.93
CA CYS A 33 6.31 -9.60 -4.30
C CYS A 33 5.40 -8.59 -4.99
N CYS A 34 4.40 -8.03 -4.28
CA CYS A 34 3.52 -7.02 -4.82
C CYS A 34 4.26 -5.71 -5.12
N ASP A 35 5.13 -5.26 -4.21
CA ASP A 35 5.97 -4.06 -4.44
C ASP A 35 6.94 -4.28 -5.61
N GLU A 36 7.63 -5.42 -5.66
CA GLU A 36 8.51 -5.76 -6.78
C GLU A 36 7.75 -5.80 -8.12
N TYR A 37 6.57 -6.42 -8.13
CA TYR A 37 5.72 -6.46 -9.32
C TYR A 37 5.32 -5.06 -9.80
N LEU A 38 4.87 -4.19 -8.89
CA LEU A 38 4.50 -2.81 -9.21
C LEU A 38 5.68 -1.97 -9.73
N ARG A 39 6.90 -2.26 -9.26
CA ARG A 39 8.15 -1.61 -9.74
C ARG A 39 8.54 -2.07 -11.13
N GLN A 40 8.44 -3.37 -11.41
CA GLN A 40 8.79 -3.92 -12.72
C GLN A 40 7.76 -3.52 -13.80
N HIS A 41 6.54 -3.16 -13.40
CA HIS A 41 5.43 -2.84 -14.29
C HIS A 41 4.94 -1.38 -14.09
N ASP A 42 5.81 -0.42 -14.39
CA ASP A 42 5.51 1.03 -14.36
C ASP A 42 4.34 1.41 -15.29
N LYS A 43 4.14 0.67 -16.39
CA LYS A 43 3.04 0.84 -17.36
C LYS A 43 1.80 0.01 -17.05
N LEU A 44 1.71 -0.65 -15.89
CA LEU A 44 0.54 -1.42 -15.51
C LEU A 44 -0.70 -0.53 -15.48
N ALA A 45 -1.81 -1.01 -16.04
CA ALA A 45 -3.05 -0.26 -16.08
C ALA A 45 -3.53 0.11 -14.67
N TYR A 46 -4.04 1.33 -14.52
CA TYR A 46 -4.45 1.88 -13.22
C TYR A 46 -5.39 0.95 -12.42
N PRO A 47 -6.42 0.31 -13.00
CA PRO A 47 -7.29 -0.61 -12.26
C PRO A 47 -6.53 -1.79 -11.63
N HIS A 48 -5.57 -2.38 -12.35
CA HIS A 48 -4.75 -3.49 -11.85
C HIS A 48 -3.83 -3.05 -10.72
N ARG A 49 -3.23 -1.86 -10.82
CA ARG A 49 -2.44 -1.26 -9.73
C ARG A 49 -3.28 -1.11 -8.46
N VAL A 50 -4.50 -0.59 -8.59
CA VAL A 50 -5.42 -0.40 -7.46
C VAL A 50 -5.77 -1.73 -6.77
N ILE A 51 -5.95 -2.81 -7.53
CA ILE A 51 -6.28 -4.13 -6.96
C ILE A 51 -5.13 -4.70 -6.13
N ILE A 52 -3.91 -4.60 -6.66
CA ILE A 52 -2.71 -5.05 -5.94
C ILE A 52 -2.56 -4.24 -4.64
N LEU A 53 -2.68 -2.92 -4.72
CA LEU A 53 -2.60 -2.05 -3.53
C LEU A 53 -3.70 -2.33 -2.51
N LYS A 54 -4.94 -2.61 -2.96
CA LYS A 54 -6.03 -3.03 -2.06
C LYS A 54 -5.75 -4.38 -1.38
N ALA A 55 -5.20 -5.34 -2.11
CA ALA A 55 -4.81 -6.62 -1.52
C ALA A 55 -3.71 -6.42 -0.47
N MET A 56 -2.69 -5.62 -0.78
CA MET A 56 -1.64 -5.25 0.17
C MET A 56 -2.22 -4.58 1.44
N GLU A 57 -3.19 -3.66 1.29
CA GLU A 57 -3.90 -3.05 2.42
C GLU A 57 -4.53 -4.10 3.34
N THR A 58 -5.28 -5.03 2.76
CA THR A 58 -5.96 -6.10 3.50
C THR A 58 -4.96 -7.00 4.21
N VAL A 59 -3.90 -7.44 3.51
CA VAL A 59 -2.83 -8.28 4.10
C VAL A 59 -2.16 -7.56 5.26
N VAL A 60 -1.84 -6.26 5.12
CA VAL A 60 -1.29 -5.45 6.20
C VAL A 60 -2.26 -5.36 7.37
N LYS A 61 -3.53 -5.04 7.15
CA LYS A 61 -4.53 -4.90 8.22
C LYS A 61 -4.72 -6.20 9.00
N ASN A 62 -4.79 -7.33 8.31
CA ASN A 62 -4.99 -8.64 8.92
C ASN A 62 -3.75 -9.10 9.70
N ASN A 63 -2.55 -8.73 9.25
CA ASN A 63 -1.29 -9.24 9.77
C ASN A 63 -0.43 -8.19 10.47
N ILE A 64 -0.95 -6.99 10.75
CA ILE A 64 -0.19 -5.89 11.37
C ILE A 64 0.48 -6.28 12.69
N ALA A 65 -0.08 -7.28 13.39
CA ALA A 65 0.46 -7.88 14.61
C ALA A 65 1.78 -8.65 14.37
N LEU A 66 1.91 -9.27 13.21
CA LEU A 66 2.98 -10.18 12.82
C LEU A 66 4.08 -9.49 11.98
N LEU A 67 3.73 -8.41 11.29
CA LEU A 67 4.66 -7.67 10.43
C LEU A 67 5.81 -7.05 11.23
N ASP A 68 7.02 -7.26 10.73
CA ASP A 68 8.21 -6.66 11.29
C ASP A 68 8.39 -5.18 10.87
N LYS A 69 9.42 -4.54 11.44
CA LYS A 69 9.71 -3.12 11.17
C LYS A 69 10.27 -2.89 9.77
N SER A 70 10.69 -3.92 9.05
CA SER A 70 11.36 -3.83 7.74
C SER A 70 10.35 -3.83 6.61
N THR A 71 9.29 -4.64 6.73
CA THR A 71 8.16 -4.73 5.79
C THR A 71 7.44 -3.39 5.59
N ALA A 72 7.39 -2.57 6.65
CA ALA A 72 6.84 -1.22 6.57
C ALA A 72 7.53 -0.33 5.52
N LYS A 73 8.83 -0.51 5.22
CA LYS A 73 9.56 0.38 4.30
C LYS A 73 9.24 0.12 2.83
N GLU A 74 8.93 -1.11 2.47
CA GLU A 74 8.78 -1.50 1.06
C GLU A 74 7.47 -0.97 0.48
N VAL A 75 6.42 -0.95 1.30
CA VAL A 75 5.08 -0.46 0.95
C VAL A 75 5.03 1.06 0.70
N ILE A 76 5.99 1.83 1.21
CA ILE A 76 5.88 3.30 1.31
C ILE A 76 6.20 4.06 -0.01
N ARG A 77 6.70 3.38 -1.05
CA ARG A 77 7.27 4.10 -2.21
C ARG A 77 6.25 4.68 -3.20
N ASP A 78 5.06 4.11 -3.31
CA ASP A 78 4.01 4.61 -4.21
C ASP A 78 3.00 5.44 -3.43
N TRP A 79 2.56 6.59 -3.96
CA TRP A 79 1.78 7.60 -3.18
C TRP A 79 0.49 8.05 -3.87
N GLN A 80 -0.04 7.23 -4.78
CA GLN A 80 -1.39 7.39 -5.34
C GLN A 80 -2.45 7.00 -4.29
N GLU A 81 -3.72 7.34 -4.54
CA GLU A 81 -4.83 7.13 -3.59
C GLU A 81 -4.86 5.73 -2.94
N ALA A 82 -4.72 4.67 -3.74
CA ALA A 82 -4.76 3.30 -3.25
C ALA A 82 -3.55 2.96 -2.34
N ALA A 83 -2.40 3.61 -2.54
CA ALA A 83 -1.24 3.42 -1.68
C ALA A 83 -1.38 4.20 -0.35
N SER A 84 -2.11 5.31 -0.34
CA SER A 84 -2.46 6.06 0.89
C SER A 84 -3.14 5.16 1.92
N SER A 85 -4.07 4.31 1.50
CA SER A 85 -4.76 3.39 2.41
C SER A 85 -3.82 2.35 3.02
N VAL A 86 -2.88 1.81 2.22
CA VAL A 86 -1.86 0.87 2.73
C VAL A 86 -0.92 1.58 3.72
N LEU A 87 -0.49 2.80 3.40
CA LEU A 87 0.32 3.64 4.28
C LEU A 87 -0.36 3.91 5.62
N VAL A 88 -1.66 4.21 5.61
CA VAL A 88 -2.45 4.43 6.82
C VAL A 88 -2.54 3.14 7.64
N ALA A 89 -2.77 1.99 7.01
CA ALA A 89 -2.81 0.69 7.69
C ALA A 89 -1.46 0.34 8.36
N VAL A 90 -0.34 0.52 7.66
CA VAL A 90 1.01 0.35 8.25
C VAL A 90 1.25 1.37 9.36
N GLY A 91 0.77 2.59 9.17
CA GLY A 91 0.92 3.72 10.10
C GLY A 91 0.28 3.48 11.46
N GLN A 92 -0.76 2.66 11.56
CA GLN A 92 -1.40 2.31 12.85
C GLN A 92 -0.43 1.68 13.86
N ARG A 93 0.62 1.01 13.38
CA ARG A 93 1.66 0.42 14.24
C ARG A 93 3.00 1.16 14.13
N PHE A 94 3.32 1.66 12.95
CA PHE A 94 4.63 2.22 12.66
C PHE A 94 4.58 3.71 12.33
N ILE A 95 3.70 4.47 13.01
CA ILE A 95 3.39 5.87 12.72
C ILE A 95 4.63 6.74 12.52
N ASN A 96 5.61 6.67 13.41
CA ASN A 96 6.82 7.49 13.33
C ASN A 96 7.60 7.25 12.03
N LYS A 97 7.71 5.98 11.60
CA LYS A 97 8.42 5.62 10.36
C LYS A 97 7.64 6.04 9.12
N VAL A 98 6.33 5.72 9.10
CA VAL A 98 5.47 6.13 7.98
C VAL A 98 5.48 7.65 7.86
N MET A 99 5.48 8.36 8.98
CA MET A 99 5.50 9.80 8.99
C MET A 99 6.81 10.41 8.52
N GLU A 100 7.94 9.87 8.98
CA GLU A 100 9.27 10.28 8.50
C GLU A 100 9.36 10.15 6.97
N GLU A 101 8.91 9.03 6.40
CA GLU A 101 8.96 8.79 4.97
C GLU A 101 8.01 9.72 4.18
N VAL A 102 6.75 9.89 4.63
CA VAL A 102 5.79 10.78 3.97
C VAL A 102 6.25 12.24 4.05
N LEU A 103 6.90 12.65 5.14
CA LEU A 103 7.52 13.97 5.29
C LEU A 103 8.65 14.22 4.29
N THR A 104 9.40 13.21 3.86
CA THR A 104 10.43 13.40 2.80
C THR A 104 9.83 13.91 1.48
N LYS A 105 8.53 13.72 1.26
CA LYS A 105 7.81 14.20 0.07
C LYS A 105 7.28 15.62 0.22
N PHE A 106 7.29 16.16 1.44
CA PHE A 106 6.87 17.51 1.75
C PHE A 106 8.09 18.45 1.71
N GLN A 107 8.41 18.97 0.52
CA GLN A 107 9.58 19.83 0.31
C GLN A 107 9.24 21.32 0.52
N PRO A 108 10.06 22.08 1.27
CA PRO A 108 9.85 23.51 1.45
C PRO A 108 9.83 24.28 0.12
N GLY A 109 8.86 25.18 -0.05
CA GLY A 109 8.74 26.01 -1.25
C GLY A 109 8.11 25.33 -2.47
N ILE A 110 7.73 24.05 -2.36
CA ILE A 110 7.03 23.30 -3.41
C ILE A 110 5.61 22.99 -2.92
N LEU A 111 4.61 23.18 -3.78
CA LEU A 111 3.24 22.79 -3.47
C LEU A 111 3.18 21.25 -3.32
N PRO A 112 2.76 20.71 -2.16
CA PRO A 112 2.68 19.27 -1.97
C PRO A 112 1.60 18.66 -2.85
N HIS A 113 1.82 17.41 -3.27
CA HIS A 113 0.77 16.68 -3.99
C HIS A 113 -0.44 16.43 -3.07
N TYR A 114 -1.66 16.50 -3.64
CA TYR A 114 -2.91 16.28 -2.91
C TYR A 114 -2.90 15.01 -2.05
N PHE A 115 -2.49 13.87 -2.62
CA PHE A 115 -2.41 12.60 -1.89
C PHE A 115 -1.45 12.62 -0.69
N VAL A 116 -0.35 13.38 -0.75
CA VAL A 116 0.56 13.51 0.41
C VAL A 116 -0.20 14.16 1.59
N LEU A 117 -0.90 15.26 1.34
CA LEU A 117 -1.73 15.94 2.34
C LEU A 117 -2.89 15.06 2.84
N GLN A 118 -3.55 14.35 1.92
CA GLN A 118 -4.62 13.42 2.28
C GLN A 118 -4.12 12.28 3.17
N THR A 119 -2.93 11.71 2.88
CA THR A 119 -2.30 10.68 3.72
C THR A 119 -1.97 11.23 5.10
N PHE A 120 -1.41 12.44 5.22
CA PHE A 120 -1.19 13.11 6.52
C PHE A 120 -2.48 13.25 7.33
N ALA A 121 -3.56 13.69 6.68
CA ALA A 121 -4.86 13.84 7.32
C ALA A 121 -5.40 12.49 7.80
N ASN A 122 -5.34 11.46 6.95
CA ASN A 122 -5.82 10.11 7.29
C ASN A 122 -4.99 9.45 8.40
N LEU A 123 -3.67 9.65 8.41
CA LEU A 123 -2.80 9.19 9.50
C LEU A 123 -3.15 9.87 10.81
N SER A 124 -3.40 11.17 10.78
CA SER A 124 -3.85 11.94 11.95
C SER A 124 -5.19 11.43 12.48
N VAL A 125 -6.17 11.16 11.61
CA VAL A 125 -7.48 10.63 12.01
C VAL A 125 -7.38 9.19 12.54
N SER A 126 -6.58 8.34 11.90
CA SER A 126 -6.46 6.93 12.31
C SER A 126 -5.68 6.72 13.61
N ASN A 127 -4.82 7.66 13.99
CA ASN A 127 -3.96 7.56 15.18
C ASN A 127 -4.27 8.61 16.25
N GLY A 128 -5.11 9.60 15.94
CA GLY A 128 -5.64 10.53 16.92
C GLY A 128 -6.67 9.80 17.79
N GLU A 129 -6.31 9.53 19.04
CA GLU A 129 -7.31 9.13 20.04
C GLU A 129 -8.34 10.26 20.24
N PRO A 130 -9.60 9.94 20.60
CA PRO A 130 -10.49 10.91 21.23
C PRO A 130 -10.00 11.33 22.63
#